data_AF-A0A7S0F4C3-F1
#
_entry.id   AF-A0A7S0F4C3-F1
#
_cell.length_a   1.000
_cell.length_b   1.000
_cell.length_c   1.000
_cell.angle_alpha   90.00
_cell.angle_beta   90.00
_cell.angle_gamma   90.00
#
_symmetry.space_group_name_H-M   'P 1'
#
loop_
_entity.id
_entity.type
_entity.pdbx_description
1 polymer ?
#
loop_
_entity_poly.entity_id
_entity_poly.type
_entity_poly.pdbx_seq_one_letter_code
_entity_poly.pdbx_strand_id
1 'polypeptide(L)'
;MDRELRKDLERIRRFEQANEDQLNKKRCKSEACVDDDKQRVRLSLPRAKEFYPTEAEFRDPLSYISKIQTEASKFGVVKIVPPSTWRPKFAPCFGVFENSDHLFCVRRQIIQKKTVLPLKDSLGV
;
A
#
# COMPACT_ATOMS: atom_id res chain seq x y z
N MET A 1 -15.60 21.76 56.36
CA MET A 1 -14.89 20.87 55.42
C MET A 1 -13.71 20.28 56.14
N ASP A 2 -13.61 18.95 56.16
CA ASP A 2 -12.54 18.25 56.85
C ASP A 2 -11.17 18.54 56.20
N ARG A 3 -10.13 18.63 57.03
CA ARG A 3 -8.78 19.01 56.58
C ARG A 3 -8.21 17.97 55.60
N GLU A 4 -8.60 16.72 55.77
CA GLU A 4 -8.20 15.60 54.92
C GLU A 4 -8.88 15.66 53.56
N LEU A 5 -10.18 15.95 53.53
CA LEU A 5 -10.94 16.11 52.29
C LEU A 5 -10.40 17.25 51.41
N ARG A 6 -9.87 18.33 52.01
CA ARG A 6 -9.20 19.42 51.29
C ARG A 6 -7.89 18.97 50.63
N LYS A 7 -7.09 18.16 51.34
CA LYS A 7 -5.84 17.61 50.78
C LYS A 7 -6.11 16.64 49.65
N ASP A 8 -7.15 15.83 49.77
CA ASP A 8 -7.51 14.86 48.74
C ASP A 8 -8.04 15.54 47.48
N LEU A 9 -8.85 16.61 47.61
CA LEU A 9 -9.25 17.45 46.48
C LEU A 9 -8.04 18.12 45.80
N GLU A 10 -7.07 18.59 46.58
CA GLU A 10 -5.82 19.14 46.01
C GLU A 10 -4.97 18.08 45.29
N ARG A 11 -4.93 16.85 45.80
CA ARG A 11 -4.24 15.72 45.14
C ARG A 11 -4.91 15.37 43.81
N ILE A 12 -6.24 15.30 43.79
CA ILE A 12 -7.02 15.02 42.57
C ILE A 12 -6.75 16.11 41.53
N ARG A 13 -6.83 17.38 41.94
CA ARG A 13 -6.58 18.52 41.06
C ARG A 13 -5.17 18.52 40.47
N ARG A 14 -4.16 18.18 41.28
CA ARG A 14 -2.77 18.04 40.80
C ARG A 14 -2.61 16.89 39.82
N PHE A 15 -3.33 15.80 40.02
CA PHE A 15 -3.29 14.65 39.13
C PHE A 15 -3.93 14.95 37.77
N GLU A 16 -5.09 15.60 37.77
CA GLU A 16 -5.78 16.04 36.55
C GLU A 16 -4.92 17.02 35.75
N GLN A 17 -4.32 18.00 36.43
CA GLN A 17 -3.47 18.99 35.79
C GLN A 17 -2.18 18.38 35.22
N ALA A 18 -1.54 17.45 35.94
CA ALA A 18 -0.39 16.72 35.41
C ALA A 18 -0.74 15.84 34.20
N ASN A 19 -1.97 15.33 34.13
CA ASN A 19 -2.44 14.52 33.00
C ASN A 19 -2.77 15.39 31.78
N GLU A 20 -3.34 16.58 31.97
CA GLU A 20 -3.51 17.60 30.93
C GLU A 20 -2.17 18.09 30.38
N ASP A 21 -1.20 18.37 31.25
CA ASP A 21 0.16 18.77 30.84
C ASP A 21 0.83 17.66 30.02
N GLN A 22 0.64 16.40 30.41
CA GLN A 22 1.13 15.25 29.65
C GLN A 22 0.41 15.09 28.29
N LEU A 23 -0.90 15.35 28.22
CA LEU A 23 -1.66 15.31 26.98
C LEU A 23 -1.24 16.46 26.05
N ASN A 24 -1.06 17.66 26.58
CA ASN A 24 -0.65 18.83 25.83
C ASN A 24 0.81 18.71 25.34
N LYS A 25 1.69 18.11 26.14
CA LYS A 25 3.06 17.74 25.74
C LYS A 25 3.10 16.68 24.63
N LYS A 26 2.09 15.82 24.53
CA LYS A 26 1.90 14.88 23.41
C LYS A 26 1.25 15.54 22.18
N ARG A 27 0.51 16.64 22.38
CA ARG A 27 -0.21 17.39 21.34
C ARG A 27 0.68 18.45 20.66
N CYS A 28 1.71 18.97 21.32
CA CYS A 28 2.76 19.76 20.68
C CYS A 28 3.72 18.88 19.89
N LYS A 29 3.22 18.41 18.75
CA LYS A 29 3.98 17.84 17.63
C LYS A 29 3.51 18.44 16.31
N SER A 30 3.09 19.71 16.29
CA SER A 30 2.57 20.34 15.07
C SER A 30 2.85 21.82 14.88
N GLU A 31 3.74 22.48 15.64
CA GLU A 31 4.14 23.87 15.30
C GLU A 31 5.66 24.10 15.19
N ALA A 32 6.46 23.04 15.27
CA ALA A 32 7.88 23.06 14.87
C ALA A 32 8.39 21.71 14.35
N CYS A 33 7.53 20.90 13.75
CA CYS A 33 7.96 20.00 12.70
C CYS A 33 7.38 20.60 11.43
N VAL A 34 8.23 21.31 10.67
CA VAL A 34 8.19 21.10 9.22
C VAL A 34 8.14 19.60 9.09
N ASP A 35 7.02 19.07 8.61
CA ASP A 35 6.85 17.65 8.37
C ASP A 35 8.18 17.16 7.79
N ASP A 36 8.81 16.20 8.46
CA ASP A 36 9.78 15.34 7.78
C ASP A 36 8.91 14.54 6.81
N ASP A 37 8.55 15.25 5.73
CA ASP A 37 7.97 14.79 4.51
C ASP A 37 9.13 13.99 3.91
N LYS A 38 9.40 12.85 4.55
CA LYS A 38 10.40 11.87 4.18
C LYS A 38 9.98 11.47 2.80
N GLN A 39 10.52 12.19 1.84
CA GLN A 39 9.95 12.36 0.52
C GLN A 39 9.68 10.95 0.04
N ARG A 40 8.39 10.59 -0.04
CA ARG A 40 8.00 9.34 -0.69
C ARG A 40 8.51 9.53 -2.10
N VAL A 41 9.69 8.97 -2.39
CA VAL A 41 10.33 9.11 -3.69
C VAL A 41 9.41 8.39 -4.66
N ARG A 42 8.50 9.15 -5.26
CA ARG A 42 7.72 8.71 -6.41
C ARG A 42 8.68 8.83 -7.57
N LEU A 43 9.45 7.76 -7.80
CA LEU A 43 10.23 7.64 -9.01
C LEU A 43 9.24 7.72 -10.18
N SER A 44 9.40 8.73 -11.03
CA SER A 44 8.62 8.90 -12.25
C SER A 44 9.09 7.87 -13.27
N LEU A 45 8.62 6.63 -13.15
CA LEU A 45 8.95 5.56 -14.07
C LEU A 45 8.12 5.70 -15.35
N PRO A 46 8.71 5.43 -16.53
CA PRO A 46 7.95 5.37 -17.77
C PRO A 46 6.90 4.26 -17.68
N ARG A 47 5.70 4.52 -18.20
CA ARG A 47 4.64 3.50 -18.26
C ARG A 47 5.02 2.39 -19.23
N ALA A 48 4.74 1.16 -18.84
CA ALA A 48 4.79 0.02 -19.73
C ALA A 48 3.75 0.16 -20.86
N LYS A 49 4.03 -0.46 -22.00
CA LYS A 49 3.11 -0.52 -23.14
C LYS A 49 1.83 -1.27 -22.76
N GLU A 50 0.69 -0.73 -23.20
CA GLU A 50 -0.62 -1.36 -23.05
C GLU A 50 -1.12 -1.90 -24.40
N PHE A 51 -1.71 -3.09 -24.38
CA PHE A 51 -2.27 -3.77 -25.54
C PHE A 51 -3.75 -4.08 -25.34
N TYR A 52 -4.53 -3.90 -26.41
CA TYR A 52 -5.99 -4.06 -26.43
C TYR A 52 -6.38 -5.06 -27.54
N PRO A 53 -6.29 -6.38 -27.28
CA PRO A 53 -6.68 -7.40 -28.25
C PRO A 53 -8.15 -7.31 -28.65
N THR A 54 -8.42 -7.65 -29.90
CA THR A 54 -9.78 -7.95 -30.36
C THR A 54 -10.27 -9.29 -29.79
N GLU A 55 -11.57 -9.57 -29.84
CA GLU A 55 -12.11 -10.86 -29.36
C GLU A 55 -11.52 -12.07 -30.08
N ALA A 56 -11.23 -11.94 -31.38
CA ALA A 56 -10.62 -13.00 -32.17
C ALA A 56 -9.18 -13.29 -31.71
N GLU A 57 -8.40 -12.24 -31.45
CA GLU A 57 -7.03 -12.36 -30.95
C GLU A 57 -6.99 -12.84 -29.50
N PHE A 58 -7.94 -12.41 -28.67
CA PHE A 58 -8.03 -12.81 -27.27
C PHE A 58 -8.42 -14.28 -27.09
N ARG A 59 -8.98 -14.91 -28.13
CA ARG A 59 -9.33 -16.34 -28.13
C ARG A 59 -8.09 -17.25 -28.08
N ASP A 60 -6.99 -16.85 -28.73
CA ASP A 60 -5.73 -17.60 -28.73
C ASP A 60 -4.60 -16.76 -28.09
N PRO A 61 -4.40 -16.89 -26.77
CA PRO A 61 -3.46 -16.04 -26.05
C PRO A 61 -2.00 -16.28 -26.46
N LEU A 62 -1.63 -17.51 -26.84
CA LEU A 62 -0.24 -17.82 -27.20
C LEU A 62 0.13 -17.16 -28.53
N SER A 63 -0.74 -17.27 -29.52
CA SER A 63 -0.58 -16.59 -30.81
C SER A 63 -0.53 -15.08 -30.63
N TYR A 64 -1.39 -14.51 -29.79
CA TYR A 64 -1.35 -13.08 -29.49
C TYR A 64 -0.05 -12.64 -28.81
N ILE A 65 0.44 -13.40 -27.82
CA ILE A 65 1.71 -13.12 -27.14
C ILE A 65 2.87 -13.15 -28.14
N SER A 66 2.93 -14.15 -29.02
CA SER A 66 3.96 -14.22 -30.07
C SER A 66 3.91 -13.02 -31.02
N LYS A 67 2.71 -12.54 -31.37
CA LYS A 67 2.52 -11.35 -32.21
C LYS A 67 3.06 -10.08 -31.53
N ILE A 68 2.80 -9.88 -30.24
CA ILE A 68 3.24 -8.67 -29.51
C ILE A 68 4.67 -8.77 -28.95
N GLN A 69 5.29 -9.96 -28.97
CA GLN A 69 6.58 -10.24 -28.36
C GLN A 69 7.68 -9.28 -28.81
N THR A 70 7.76 -8.99 -30.11
CA THR A 70 8.80 -8.12 -30.70
C THR A 70 8.76 -6.71 -30.12
N GLU A 71 7.56 -6.17 -29.86
CA GLU A 71 7.40 -4.85 -29.23
C GLU A 71 7.54 -4.93 -27.71
N ALA A 72 6.95 -5.95 -27.09
CA ALA A 72 6.92 -6.13 -25.64
C ALA A 72 8.30 -6.41 -25.04
N SER A 73 9.18 -7.10 -25.78
CA SER A 73 10.53 -7.46 -25.34
C SER A 73 11.39 -6.25 -24.97
N LYS A 74 11.09 -5.06 -25.50
CA LYS A 74 11.82 -3.83 -25.20
C LYS A 74 11.56 -3.31 -23.78
N PHE A 75 10.39 -3.62 -23.21
CA PHE A 75 9.94 -3.09 -21.91
C PHE A 75 10.11 -4.09 -20.76
N GLY A 76 10.26 -5.39 -21.06
CA GLY A 76 10.32 -6.47 -20.07
C GLY A 76 8.98 -6.83 -19.42
N VAL A 77 8.12 -5.84 -19.17
CA VAL A 77 6.73 -6.04 -18.72
C VAL A 77 5.77 -5.20 -19.57
N VAL A 78 4.60 -5.76 -19.86
CA VAL A 78 3.52 -5.10 -20.61
C VAL A 78 2.17 -5.40 -19.95
N LYS A 79 1.17 -4.56 -20.23
CA LYS A 79 -0.19 -4.75 -19.72
C LYS A 79 -1.13 -5.10 -20.88
N ILE A 80 -1.86 -6.20 -20.76
CA ILE A 80 -2.89 -6.61 -21.72
C ILE A 80 -4.25 -6.33 -21.08
N VAL A 81 -5.06 -5.49 -21.73
CA VAL A 81 -6.42 -5.18 -21.28
C VAL A 81 -7.38 -6.08 -22.05
N PRO A 82 -8.12 -6.99 -21.38
CA PRO A 82 -9.04 -7.88 -22.07
C PRO A 82 -10.18 -7.07 -22.74
N PRO A 83 -10.84 -7.64 -23.77
CA PRO A 83 -12.00 -7.02 -24.39
C PRO A 83 -13.14 -6.84 -23.38
N SER A 84 -13.97 -5.82 -23.58
CA SER A 84 -15.02 -5.41 -22.64
C SER A 84 -16.07 -6.49 -22.36
N THR A 85 -16.27 -7.40 -23.32
CA THR A 85 -17.16 -8.56 -23.25
C THR A 85 -16.63 -9.68 -22.35
N TRP A 86 -15.32 -9.70 -22.07
CA TRP A 86 -14.71 -10.70 -21.22
C TRP A 86 -14.73 -10.28 -19.75
N ARG A 87 -15.67 -10.85 -18.99
CA ARG A 87 -15.82 -10.64 -17.54
C ARG A 87 -16.09 -11.98 -16.86
N PRO A 88 -15.05 -12.80 -16.61
CA PRO A 88 -15.25 -14.07 -15.93
C PRO A 88 -15.80 -13.83 -14.53
N LYS A 89 -16.77 -14.65 -14.11
CA LYS A 89 -17.18 -14.66 -12.70
C LYS A 89 -15.99 -15.14 -11.88
N PHE A 90 -15.69 -14.42 -10.80
CA PHE A 90 -14.72 -14.91 -9.83
C PHE A 90 -15.23 -16.25 -9.28
N ALA A 91 -14.46 -17.31 -9.47
CA ALA A 91 -14.78 -18.62 -8.94
C ALA A 91 -13.88 -18.86 -7.72
N PRO A 92 -14.30 -18.49 -6.51
CA PRO A 92 -13.77 -19.17 -5.36
C PRO A 92 -14.33 -20.59 -5.46
N CYS A 93 -13.45 -21.57 -5.68
CA CYS A 93 -13.66 -23.00 -5.46
C CYS A 93 -15.03 -23.58 -5.90
N PHE A 94 -15.06 -24.39 -6.96
CA PHE A 94 -16.18 -25.30 -7.26
C PHE A 94 -16.53 -26.13 -6.00
N GLY A 95 -17.57 -25.74 -5.26
CA GLY A 95 -18.00 -26.42 -4.02
C GLY A 95 -18.69 -25.47 -3.04
N VAL A 96 -19.77 -25.95 -2.43
CA VAL A 96 -20.66 -25.21 -1.52
C VAL A 96 -19.87 -24.55 -0.38
N PHE A 97 -20.09 -23.25 -0.18
CA PHE A 97 -19.49 -22.45 0.88
C PHE A 97 -20.19 -22.70 2.22
N GLU A 98 -19.62 -23.57 3.05
CA GLU A 98 -19.58 -23.27 4.48
C GLU A 98 -18.37 -22.39 4.71
N ASN A 99 -18.61 -21.15 5.10
CA ASN A 99 -17.56 -20.17 5.43
C ASN A 99 -16.56 -20.85 6.38
N SER A 100 -15.28 -21.05 5.99
CA SER A 100 -14.09 -20.96 6.88
C SER A 100 -12.76 -21.59 6.38
N ASP A 101 -12.66 -22.34 5.28
CA ASP A 101 -11.43 -23.17 5.07
C ASP A 101 -10.31 -22.57 4.20
N HIS A 102 -10.38 -21.29 3.83
CA HIS A 102 -9.32 -20.64 3.03
C HIS A 102 -8.21 -20.06 3.91
N LEU A 103 -7.51 -20.92 4.64
CA LEU A 103 -6.37 -20.53 5.45
C LEU A 103 -5.12 -20.45 4.58
N PHE A 104 -4.54 -19.24 4.48
CA PHE A 104 -3.22 -19.03 3.92
C PHE A 104 -2.30 -18.54 5.04
N CYS A 105 -1.14 -19.19 5.21
CA CYS A 105 -0.11 -18.70 6.12
C CYS A 105 0.45 -17.37 5.60
N VAL A 106 0.09 -16.27 6.27
CA VAL A 106 0.56 -14.93 5.88
C VAL A 106 2.06 -14.78 6.13
N ARG A 107 2.75 -14.10 5.22
CA ARG A 107 4.17 -13.73 5.41
C ARG A 107 4.26 -12.27 5.84
N ARG A 108 5.03 -11.99 6.90
CA ARG A 108 5.28 -10.61 7.37
C ARG A 108 6.32 -9.93 6.48
N GLN A 109 5.98 -8.79 5.87
CA GLN A 109 6.91 -7.93 5.16
C GLN A 109 7.15 -6.63 5.92
N ILE A 110 8.38 -6.39 6.39
CA ILE A 110 8.78 -5.11 7.03
C ILE A 110 9.39 -4.20 5.96
N ILE A 111 8.68 -3.13 5.59
CA ILE A 111 9.01 -2.28 4.42
C ILE A 111 10.26 -1.41 4.68
N GLN A 112 10.50 -0.98 5.92
CA GLN A 112 11.58 -0.04 6.26
C GLN A 112 13.01 -0.64 6.17
N LYS A 113 13.15 -1.96 6.00
CA LYS A 113 14.46 -2.64 5.92
C LYS A 113 14.83 -3.12 4.52
N LYS A 114 13.95 -2.99 3.52
CA LYS A 114 14.33 -3.25 2.12
C LYS A 114 15.07 -2.02 1.63
N THR A 115 16.39 -2.12 1.55
CA THR A 115 17.24 -1.14 0.90
C THR A 115 16.65 -0.84 -0.47
N VAL A 116 16.14 0.38 -0.65
CA VAL A 116 15.89 0.92 -1.99
C VAL A 116 17.29 1.11 -2.55
N LEU A 117 17.78 0.10 -3.27
CA LEU A 117 19.02 0.26 -4.01
C LEU A 117 18.80 1.45 -4.95
N PRO A 118 19.66 2.48 -4.91
CA PRO A 118 19.53 3.59 -5.82
C PRO A 118 19.58 3.01 -7.24
N LEU A 119 18.53 3.29 -8.01
CA LEU A 119 18.52 2.99 -9.44
C LEU A 119 19.70 3.77 -10.01
N LYS A 120 20.75 3.07 -10.45
CA LYS A 120 21.90 3.72 -11.06
C LYS A 120 21.40 4.35 -12.35
N ASP A 121 21.42 5.68 -12.42
CA ASP A 121 21.24 6.45 -13.64
C ASP A 121 22.44 6.19 -14.55
N SER A 122 22.52 4.99 -15.12
CA SER A 122 23.60 4.60 -16.03
C SER A 122 23.03 3.73 -17.13
N LEU A 123 22.28 4.37 -18.02
CA LEU A 123 22.33 4.05 -19.44
C LEU A 123 22.38 5.39 -20.18
N GLY A 124 23.61 5.81 -20.46
CA GLY A 124 23.87 6.84 -21.47
C GLY A 124 23.42 6.31 -22.82
N VAL A 125 22.41 6.97 -23.36
CA VAL A 125 22.15 7.09 -24.80
C VAL A 125 22.09 8.59 -25.08
#